data_AF-A0A1V4XFE2-F1
#
_entry.id   AF-A0A1V4XFE2-F1
#
_cell.length_a   1.000
_cell.length_b   1.000
_cell.length_c   1.000
_cell.angle_alpha   90.00
_cell.angle_beta   90.00
_cell.angle_gamma   90.00
#
_symmetry.space_group_name_H-M   'P 1'
#
loop_
_entity.id
_entity.type
_entity.pdbx_description
1 polymer ?
#
loop_
_entity_poly.entity_id
_entity_poly.type
_entity_poly.pdbx_seq_one_letter_code
_entity_poly.pdbx_strand_id
1 'polypeptide(L)' 'MLMGGLIGDIRYSGPLDEFLPLLRFCEKTHLGKQTSFGLGKIAVTGTEP' A
#
# COMPACT_ATOMS: atom_id res chain seq x y z
N MET A 1 -10.79 17.18 13.30
CA MET A 1 -10.96 16.27 12.14
C MET A 1 -11.02 14.84 12.66
N LEU A 2 -11.88 14.00 12.09
CA LEU A 2 -11.87 12.56 12.38
C LEU A 2 -10.76 11.91 11.56
N MET A 3 -9.74 11.38 12.24
CA MET A 3 -8.66 10.61 11.63
C MET A 3 -8.99 9.12 11.72
N GLY A 4 -9.67 8.61 10.69
CA GLY A 4 -10.00 7.19 10.54
C GLY A 4 -9.38 6.62 9.26
N GLY A 5 -9.12 5.32 9.27
CA GLY A 5 -8.55 4.60 8.14
C GLY A 5 -8.77 3.10 8.25
N LEU A 6 -8.34 2.37 7.23
CA LEU A 6 -8.33 0.90 7.24
C LEU A 6 -6.96 0.42 7.72
N ILE A 7 -6.96 -0.59 8.59
CA ILE A 7 -5.75 -1.30 9.04
C ILE A 7 -6.01 -2.79 8.91
N GLY A 8 -5.01 -3.53 8.45
CA GLY A 8 -5.05 -4.97 8.28
C GLY A 8 -4.29 -5.40 7.03
N ASP A 9 -4.47 -6.66 6.67
CA ASP A 9 -3.80 -7.28 5.53
C ASP A 9 -4.81 -7.64 4.44
N ILE A 10 -4.40 -7.54 3.18
CA ILE A 10 -5.20 -7.93 2.02
C ILE A 10 -4.33 -8.78 1.10
N ARG A 11 -4.88 -9.90 0.63
CA ARG A 11 -4.21 -10.80 -0.32
C ARG A 11 -4.83 -10.66 -1.70
N TYR A 12 -3.99 -10.44 -2.70
CA TYR A 12 -4.36 -10.40 -4.12
C TYR A 12 -3.68 -11.55 -4.85
N SER A 13 -4.31 -12.04 -5.93
CA SER A 13 -3.81 -13.13 -6.76
C SER A 13 -4.13 -12.89 -8.23
N GLY A 14 -3.21 -13.23 -9.13
CA GLY A 14 -3.34 -13.02 -10.57
C GLY A 14 -2.08 -12.38 -11.17
N PRO A 15 -2.15 -11.86 -12.41
CA PRO A 15 -1.03 -11.17 -13.04
C PRO A 15 -0.85 -9.77 -12.42
N LEU A 16 -0.01 -9.68 -11.39
CA LEU A 16 0.18 -8.44 -10.62
C LEU A 16 1.45 -7.65 -10.99
N ASP A 17 2.29 -8.21 -11.87
CA ASP A 17 3.62 -7.68 -12.18
C ASP A 17 3.61 -6.22 -12.64
N GLU A 18 2.62 -5.83 -13.45
CA GLU A 18 2.50 -4.45 -13.92
C GLU A 18 2.22 -3.44 -12.79
N PHE A 19 1.63 -3.89 -11.69
CA PHE A 19 1.28 -3.04 -10.54
C PHE A 19 2.36 -3.05 -9.45
N LEU A 20 3.25 -4.04 -9.42
CA LEU A 20 4.30 -4.14 -8.41
C LEU A 20 5.15 -2.87 -8.32
N PRO A 21 5.61 -2.23 -9.42
CA PRO A 21 6.36 -0.97 -9.33
C PRO A 21 5.59 0.15 -8.62
N LEU A 22 4.29 0.28 -8.89
CA LEU A 22 3.42 1.27 -8.25
C LEU A 22 3.22 0.98 -6.76
N LEU A 23 3.04 -0.29 -6.39
CA LEU A 23 2.91 -0.71 -5.00
C LEU A 23 4.20 -0.48 -4.22
N ARG A 24 5.37 -0.79 -4.81
CA ARG A 24 6.69 -0.48 -4.21
C ARG A 24 6.95 1.02 -4.07
N PHE A 25 6.44 1.84 -4.99
CA PHE A 25 6.46 3.30 -4.82
C PHE A 25 5.60 3.74 -3.62
N CYS A 26 4.40 3.18 -3.49
CA CYS A 26 3.48 3.48 -2.38
C CYS A 26 4.02 3.05 -1.00
N GLU A 27 4.90 2.05 -0.91
CA GLU A 27 5.60 1.75 0.36
C GLU A 27 6.44 2.95 0.85
N LYS A 28 6.98 3.76 -0.08
CA LYS A 28 7.80 4.94 0.25
C LYS A 28 6.98 6.22 0.41
N THR A 29 5.92 6.37 -0.37
CA THR A 29 5.13 7.61 -0.41
C THR A 29 3.82 7.55 0.37
N HIS A 30 3.49 6.37 0.88
CA HIS A 30 2.19 6.01 1.42
C HIS A 30 1.07 6.10 0.38
N LEU A 31 -0.08 5.50 0.68
CA LEU A 31 -1.24 5.37 -0.21
C LEU A 31 -2.48 6.07 0.36
N GLY A 32 -3.18 6.83 -0.47
CA GLY A 32 -4.47 7.45 -0.13
C GLY A 32 -4.36 8.92 0.28
N LYS A 33 -5.24 9.35 1.21
CA LYS A 33 -5.31 10.75 1.65
C LYS A 33 -4.40 11.01 2.85
N GLN A 34 -3.94 12.26 2.98
CA GLN A 34 -3.19 12.74 4.15
C GLN A 34 -1.86 11.98 4.39
N THR A 35 -1.22 11.52 3.31
CA THR A 35 0.06 10.79 3.36
C THR A 35 1.19 11.61 3.98
N SER A 36 1.21 12.93 3.75
CA SER A 36 2.15 13.87 4.38
C SER A 36 2.01 13.97 5.90
N PHE A 37 0.86 13.53 6.46
CA PHE A 37 0.63 13.45 7.90
C PHE A 37 0.90 12.05 8.47
N GLY A 38 1.49 11.15 7.67
CA GLY A 38 1.92 9.82 8.11
C GLY A 38 0.87 8.70 7.98
N LEU A 39 -0.28 8.97 7.38
CA LEU A 39 -1.32 7.97 7.10
C LEU A 39 -1.04 7.19 5.80
N GLY A 40 -1.69 6.04 5.65
CA GLY A 40 -1.66 5.28 4.39
C GLY A 40 -0.44 4.38 4.21
N LYS A 41 0.27 4.05 5.28
CA LYS A 41 1.43 3.14 5.23
C LYS A 41 0.99 1.75 4.79
N ILE A 42 1.71 1.19 3.83
CA ILE A 42 1.52 -0.17 3.37
C ILE A 42 2.88 -0.87 3.28
N ALA A 43 2.85 -2.20 3.31
CA ALA A 43 3.98 -3.05 3.01
C ALA A 43 3.54 -4.15 2.04
N VAL A 44 4.38 -4.46 1.07
CA VAL A 44 4.11 -5.47 0.05
C VAL A 44 4.94 -6.71 0.36
N THR A 45 4.28 -7.79 0.72
CA THR A 45 4.88 -9.08 1.13
C THR A 45 4.49 -10.20 0.18
N GLY A 46 5.32 -11.24 0.06
CA GLY A 46 4.96 -12.46 -0.69
C GLY A 46 5.14 -12.36 -2.21
N THR A 47 5.99 -11.45 -2.69
CA THR A 47 6.49 -11.47 -4.06
C THR A 47 7.58 -12.55 -4.17
N GLU A 48 7.19 -13.81 -4.27
CA GLU A 48 8.09 -14.87 -4.70
C GLU A 48 8.34 -14.69 -6.22
N PRO A 49 9.61 -14.78 -6.69
CA PRO A 49 9.95 -14.64 -8.11
C PRO A 49 9.46 -15.81 -8.97
#